data_AF-A0A7W0NMZ5-F1
#
_entry.id   AF-A0A7W0NMZ5-F1
#
_cell.length_a   1.000
_cell.length_b   1.000
_cell.length_c   1.000
_cell.angle_alpha   90.00
_cell.angle_beta   90.00
_cell.angle_gamma   90.00
#
_symmetry.space_group_name_H-M   'P 1'
#
loop_
_entity.id
_entity.type
_entity.pdbx_description
1 polymer ?
#
loop_
_entity_poly.entity_id
_entity_poly.type
_entity_poly.pdbx_seq_one_letter_code
_entity_poly.pdbx_strand_id
1 'polypeptide(L)' 'MPEPIQKSEDLAAEAEGGRSERTPWLVWGGMHIIVGALVAVVLAIAFTAYLLA' A
#
# COMPACT_ATOMS: atom_id res chain seq x y z
N MET A 1 -13.21 -32.44 -13.02
CA MET A 1 -12.30 -31.62 -12.21
C MET A 1 -10.98 -31.59 -12.95
N PRO A 2 -10.38 -30.43 -13.23
CA PRO A 2 -9.09 -30.38 -13.93
C PRO A 2 -8.03 -31.13 -13.14
N GLU A 3 -7.07 -31.75 -13.84
CA GLU A 3 -5.99 -32.51 -13.20
C GLU A 3 -5.12 -31.60 -12.32
N PRO A 4 -4.58 -32.12 -11.20
CA PRO A 4 -3.83 -31.30 -10.22
C PRO A 4 -2.66 -30.51 -10.85
N ILE A 5 -2.06 -31.07 -11.90
CA ILE A 5 -0.88 -30.53 -12.59
C ILE A 5 -1.24 -29.26 -13.38
N GLN A 6 -2.36 -29.26 -14.11
CA GLN A 6 -2.84 -28.07 -14.84
C GLN A 6 -3.12 -26.92 -13.87
N LYS A 7 -3.73 -27.22 -12.72
CA LYS A 7 -4.02 -26.21 -11.69
C LYS A 7 -2.74 -25.60 -11.07
N SER A 8 -1.65 -26.37 -10.96
CA SER A 8 -0.39 -25.85 -10.44
C SER A 8 0.36 -24.97 -11.43
N GLU A 9 0.29 -25.27 -12.73
CA GLU A 9 0.88 -24.42 -13.78
C GLU A 9 0.15 -23.08 -13.90
N ASP A 10 -1.18 -23.09 -13.81
CA ASP A 10 -1.99 -21.88 -13.79
C ASP A 10 -1.63 -20.94 -12.62
N LEU A 11 -1.40 -21.51 -11.43
CA LEU A 11 -0.98 -20.75 -10.25
C LEU A 11 0.45 -20.18 -10.37
N ALA A 12 1.35 -20.91 -11.02
CA ALA A 12 2.71 -20.46 -11.28
C ALA A 12 2.71 -19.27 -12.27
N ALA A 13 1.91 -19.36 -13.33
CA ALA A 13 1.75 -18.29 -14.32
C ALA A 13 1.10 -17.02 -13.72
N GLU A 14 0.13 -17.17 -12.81
CA GLU A 14 -0.50 -16.04 -12.12
C GLU A 14 0.46 -15.35 -11.12
N ALA A 15 1.31 -16.13 -10.46
CA ALA A 15 2.37 -15.62 -9.58
C ALA A 15 3.46 -14.84 -10.35
N GLU A 16 3.85 -15.32 -11.53
CA GLU A 16 4.81 -14.64 -12.42
C GLU A 16 4.28 -13.31 -12.97
N GLY A 17 2.95 -13.20 -13.16
CA GLY A 17 2.31 -11.98 -13.64
C GLY A 17 2.37 -10.78 -12.68
N GLY A 18 2.89 -10.95 -11.46
CA GLY A 18 3.15 -9.88 -10.48
C GLY A 18 1.91 -9.14 -9.97
N ARG A 19 0.71 -9.49 -10.43
CA ARG A 19 -0.57 -8.90 -10.04
C ARG A 19 -1.17 -9.66 -8.86
N SER A 20 -0.48 -9.65 -7.72
CA SER A 20 -1.15 -9.96 -6.46
C SER A 20 -2.18 -8.87 -6.17
N GLU A 21 -3.44 -9.26 -5.94
CA GLU A 21 -4.52 -8.35 -5.52
C GLU A 21 -4.18 -7.57 -4.24
N ARG A 22 -3.16 -8.03 -3.48
CA ARG A 22 -2.70 -7.40 -2.23
C ARG A 22 -1.71 -6.26 -2.47
N THR A 23 -0.96 -6.26 -3.57
CA THR A 23 0.05 -5.23 -3.87
C THR A 23 -0.55 -3.82 -3.97
N PRO A 24 -1.73 -3.61 -4.61
CA PRO A 24 -2.41 -2.32 -4.60
C PRO A 24 -2.77 -1.85 -3.19
N TRP A 25 -3.30 -2.74 -2.35
CA TRP A 25 -3.76 -2.38 -1.00
C TRP A 25 -2.61 -1.93 -0.10
N LEU A 26 -1.44 -2.57 -0.22
CA LEU A 26 -0.22 -2.17 0.48
C LEU A 26 0.29 -0.80 0.03
N VAL A 27 0.23 -0.51 -1.28
CA VAL A 27 0.64 0.78 -1.83
C VAL A 27 -0.30 1.89 -1.35
N TRP A 28 -1.61 1.67 -1.39
CA TRP A 28 -2.60 2.65 -0.93
C TRP A 28 -2.54 2.87 0.58
N GLY A 29 -2.45 1.80 1.37
CA GLY A 29 -2.28 1.88 2.83
C GLY A 29 -0.98 2.60 3.23
N GLY A 30 0.14 2.27 2.58
CA GLY A 30 1.42 2.94 2.81
C GLY A 30 1.40 4.42 2.45
N MET A 31 0.76 4.79 1.33
CA MET A 31 0.60 6.18 0.90
C MET A 31 -0.17 7.01 1.93
N HIS A 32 -1.27 6.47 2.48
CA HIS A 32 -2.05 7.18 3.50
C HIS A 32 -1.25 7.45 4.77
N ILE A 33 -0.36 6.54 5.18
CA ILE A 33 0.53 6.76 6.33
C ILE A 33 1.49 7.91 6.05
N ILE A 34 2.13 7.93 4.87
CA ILE A 34 3.07 9.00 4.50
C ILE A 34 2.36 10.36 4.44
N VAL A 35 1.20 10.42 3.78
CA VAL A 35 0.40 11.66 3.68
C VAL A 35 -0.06 12.12 5.08
N GLY A 36 -0.54 11.20 5.91
CA GLY A 36 -0.95 11.51 7.28
C GLY A 36 0.20 12.06 8.13
N ALA A 37 1.40 11.47 8.02
CA ALA A 37 2.59 11.97 8.69
C ALA A 37 2.98 13.37 8.21
N LEU A 38 2.93 13.62 6.89
CA LEU A 38 3.21 14.95 6.32
C LEU A 38 2.25 16.01 6.85
N VAL A 39 0.94 15.71 6.86
CA VAL A 39 -0.09 16.60 7.39
C VAL A 39 0.15 16.90 8.87
N ALA A 40 0.47 15.88 9.68
CA ALA A 40 0.76 16.07 11.09
C ALA A 40 1.95 17.00 11.34
N VAL A 41 3.01 16.89 10.53
CA VAL A 41 4.18 17.79 10.60
C VAL A 41 3.78 19.23 10.26
N VAL A 42 3.03 19.44 9.19
CA VAL A 42 2.56 20.78 8.78
C VAL A 42 1.71 21.41 9.88
N LEU A 43 0.77 20.64 10.46
CA LEU A 43 -0.06 21.12 11.57
C LEU A 43 0.79 21.46 12.80
N ALA A 44 1.74 20.60 13.17
CA ALA A 44 2.63 20.87 14.30
C ALA A 44 3.37 22.19 14.12
N ILE A 45 3.95 22.44 12.94
CA ILE A 45 4.64 23.70 12.63
C ILE A 45 3.68 24.89 12.74
N ALA A 46 2.49 24.79 12.15
CA ALA A 46 1.50 25.87 12.17
C ALA A 46 1.06 26.21 13.61
N PHE A 47 0.79 25.20 14.43
CA PHE A 47 0.45 25.39 15.84
C PHE A 47 1.60 25.98 16.64
N THR A 48 2.83 25.48 16.44
CA THR A 48 4.01 26.02 17.10
C THR A 48 4.20 27.50 16.75
N ALA A 49 4.10 27.86 15.47
CA ALA A 49 4.18 29.25 15.02
C ALA A 49 3.07 30.11 15.62
N TYR A 50 1.83 29.63 15.64
CA TYR A 50 0.69 30.34 16.24
C TYR A 50 0.88 30.58 17.75
N LEU A 51 1.41 29.60 18.48
CA LEU A 51 1.61 29.71 19.93
C LEU A 51 2.82 30.58 20.31
N LEU A 52 3.78 30.76 19.39
CA LEU A 52 4.98 31.59 19.58
C LEU A 52 4.80 33.04 19.09
N ALA A 53 3.82 33.29 18.23
CA ALA A 53 3.47 34.61 17.70
C ALA A 53 2.63 35.42 18.70
#